data_AF-A0A4R4W8N1-F1
#
_entry.id   AF-A0A4R4W8N1-F1
#
_cell.length_a   1.000
_cell.length_b   1.000
_cell.length_c   1.000
_cell.angle_alpha   90.00
_cell.angle_beta   90.00
_cell.angle_gamma   90.00
#
_symmetry.space_group_name_H-M   'P 1'
#
loop_
_entity.id
_entity.type
_entity.pdbx_description
1 polymer ?
#
loop_
_entity_poly.entity_id
_entity_poly.type
_entity_poly.pdbx_seq_one_letter_code
_entity_poly.pdbx_strand_id
1 'polypeptide(L)'
;MADNEQKRAPQGVDTASPSVSRVYDFMLGGKDNYESDREMARLALEVAPDAPEAARAAREFLRRVVRHLTAEAGIRQFLDIGSGLPTQGNVHEIAQASAPGTRVAYVDNDPIVLVHGRALLAVDDTTTVVEADLRQPDKILDDPEVARLIDFTEPVGLLLLGILHHLPDEDDPAGLTARLVSRLPPGSHLAVSHFCNPG
;
A
#
# COMPACT_ATOMS: atom_id res chain seq x y z
N MET A 1 -25.75 -25.85 11.70
CA MET A 1 -25.10 -25.37 12.93
C MET A 1 -24.34 -24.13 12.50
N ALA A 2 -24.80 -22.95 12.95
CA ALA A 2 -24.21 -21.68 12.58
C ALA A 2 -22.95 -21.49 13.42
N ASP A 3 -21.79 -21.60 12.81
CA ASP A 3 -20.52 -21.30 13.48
C ASP A 3 -20.40 -19.79 13.61
N ASN A 4 -20.57 -19.35 14.84
CA ASN A 4 -20.41 -17.99 15.31
C ASN A 4 -18.91 -17.70 15.50
N GLU A 5 -18.16 -17.62 14.40
CA GLU A 5 -16.81 -17.03 14.41
C GLU A 5 -16.91 -15.54 14.10
N GLN A 6 -17.51 -14.78 15.02
CA GLN A 6 -17.28 -13.35 15.05
C GLN A 6 -15.84 -13.15 15.58
N LYS A 7 -14.86 -13.27 14.68
CA LYS A 7 -13.47 -12.85 14.93
C LYS A 7 -13.54 -11.47 15.56
N ARG A 8 -13.20 -11.35 16.85
CA ARG A 8 -13.08 -10.05 17.49
C ARG A 8 -12.07 -9.23 16.69
N ALA A 9 -12.50 -8.06 16.24
CA ALA A 9 -11.64 -7.15 15.52
C ALA A 9 -10.43 -6.78 16.39
N PRO A 10 -9.24 -6.58 15.79
CA PRO A 10 -8.11 -6.05 16.52
C PRO A 10 -8.44 -4.74 17.21
N GLN A 11 -7.78 -4.47 18.32
CA GLN A 11 -7.97 -3.22 19.07
C GLN A 11 -7.62 -2.02 18.18
N GLY A 12 -8.51 -1.02 18.12
CA GLY A 12 -8.34 0.20 17.31
C GLY A 12 -8.94 0.12 15.91
N VAL A 13 -9.46 -1.05 15.48
CA VAL A 13 -10.13 -1.21 14.19
C VAL A 13 -11.64 -0.95 14.35
N ASP A 14 -12.16 0.09 13.68
CA ASP A 14 -13.61 0.29 13.54
C ASP A 14 -14.16 -0.64 12.46
N THR A 15 -15.00 -1.59 12.84
CA THR A 15 -15.64 -2.52 11.90
C THR A 15 -17.02 -2.07 11.42
N ALA A 16 -17.57 -1.00 12.01
CA ALA A 16 -18.88 -0.48 11.62
C ALA A 16 -18.80 0.39 10.36
N SER A 17 -17.70 1.13 10.19
CA SER A 17 -17.42 1.93 8.99
C SER A 17 -16.56 1.15 8.01
N PRO A 18 -16.82 1.17 6.69
CA PRO A 18 -15.96 0.51 5.71
C PRO A 18 -14.60 1.22 5.60
N SER A 19 -13.55 0.46 5.26
CA SER A 19 -12.23 1.01 4.94
C SER A 19 -11.80 0.63 3.52
N VAL A 20 -10.99 1.49 2.89
CA VAL A 20 -10.49 1.27 1.52
C VAL A 20 -9.74 -0.06 1.42
N SER A 21 -8.81 -0.30 2.34
CA SER A 21 -7.95 -1.49 2.35
C SER A 21 -8.78 -2.78 2.49
N ARG A 22 -9.82 -2.78 3.31
CA ARG A 22 -10.69 -3.96 3.52
C ARG A 22 -11.70 -4.18 2.40
N VAL A 23 -12.22 -3.10 1.79
CA VAL A 23 -13.02 -3.21 0.56
C VAL A 23 -12.17 -3.80 -0.57
N TYR A 24 -10.93 -3.33 -0.73
CA TYR A 24 -10.00 -3.85 -1.73
C TYR A 24 -9.60 -5.31 -1.47
N ASP A 25 -9.38 -5.70 -0.21
CA ASP A 25 -9.17 -7.10 0.19
C ASP A 25 -10.35 -7.99 -0.25
N PHE A 26 -11.59 -7.53 -0.01
CA PHE A 26 -12.77 -8.25 -0.49
C PHE A 26 -12.81 -8.39 -2.01
N MET A 27 -12.48 -7.33 -2.76
CA MET A 27 -12.42 -7.38 -4.24
C MET A 27 -11.40 -8.41 -4.76
N LEU A 28 -10.34 -8.66 -3.99
CA LEU A 28 -9.33 -9.69 -4.29
C LEU A 28 -9.74 -11.10 -3.83
N GLY A 29 -10.90 -11.25 -3.18
CA GLY A 29 -11.35 -12.51 -2.58
C GLY A 29 -10.65 -12.84 -1.25
N GLY A 30 -10.10 -11.84 -0.58
CA GLY A 30 -9.50 -11.94 0.74
C GLY A 30 -10.52 -12.12 1.86
N LYS A 31 -10.01 -12.28 3.08
CA LYS A 31 -10.80 -12.61 4.29
C LYS A 31 -10.66 -11.58 5.40
N ASP A 32 -9.83 -10.57 5.22
CA ASP A 32 -9.54 -9.55 6.22
C ASP A 32 -10.47 -8.34 6.01
N ASN A 33 -11.78 -8.63 5.99
CA ASN A 33 -12.86 -7.68 5.75
C ASN A 33 -14.09 -8.02 6.61
N TYR A 34 -14.85 -6.98 6.98
CA TYR A 34 -16.07 -7.05 7.78
C TYR A 34 -17.31 -6.80 6.92
N GLU A 35 -18.50 -6.93 7.52
CA GLU A 35 -19.76 -6.81 6.76
C GLU A 35 -19.93 -5.42 6.14
N SER A 36 -19.54 -4.35 6.83
CA SER A 36 -19.57 -2.98 6.31
C SER A 36 -18.75 -2.82 5.02
N ASP A 37 -17.57 -3.44 4.97
CA ASP A 37 -16.72 -3.46 3.78
C ASP A 37 -17.36 -4.25 2.64
N ARG A 38 -17.99 -5.40 2.95
CA ARG A 38 -18.68 -6.23 1.96
C ARG A 38 -19.91 -5.54 1.38
N GLU A 39 -20.68 -4.85 2.20
CA GLU A 39 -21.81 -4.04 1.76
C GLU A 39 -21.34 -2.92 0.82
N MET A 40 -20.30 -2.18 1.21
CA MET A 40 -19.71 -1.15 0.35
C MET A 40 -19.18 -1.74 -0.96
N ALA A 41 -18.51 -2.90 -0.92
CA ALA A 41 -18.02 -3.58 -2.11
C ALA A 41 -19.16 -4.00 -3.05
N ARG A 42 -20.28 -4.52 -2.53
CA ARG A 42 -21.45 -4.88 -3.34
C ARG A 42 -22.03 -3.66 -4.05
N LEU A 43 -22.14 -2.52 -3.35
CA LEU A 43 -22.58 -1.26 -3.97
C LEU A 43 -21.61 -0.79 -5.06
N ALA A 44 -20.30 -0.89 -4.81
CA ALA A 44 -19.30 -0.55 -5.82
C ALA A 44 -19.39 -1.44 -7.06
N LEU A 45 -19.69 -2.74 -6.90
CA LEU A 45 -19.85 -3.70 -8.00
C LEU A 45 -21.10 -3.44 -8.85
N GLU A 46 -22.13 -2.77 -8.33
CA GLU A 46 -23.28 -2.33 -9.13
C GLU A 46 -22.88 -1.23 -10.14
N VAL A 47 -21.89 -0.42 -9.79
CA VAL A 47 -21.38 0.69 -10.64
C VAL A 47 -20.21 0.24 -11.51
N ALA A 48 -19.32 -0.58 -10.96
CA ALA A 48 -18.11 -1.07 -11.63
C ALA A 48 -17.99 -2.59 -11.47
N PRO A 49 -18.71 -3.38 -12.30
CA PRO A 49 -18.68 -4.84 -12.23
C PRO A 49 -17.28 -5.45 -12.41
N ASP A 50 -16.41 -4.77 -13.18
CA ASP A 50 -15.04 -5.22 -13.49
C ASP A 50 -14.01 -4.84 -12.39
N ALA A 51 -14.46 -4.31 -11.23
CA ALA A 51 -13.57 -3.93 -10.15
C ALA A 51 -12.67 -5.08 -9.63
N PRO A 52 -13.13 -6.34 -9.51
CA PRO A 52 -12.27 -7.45 -9.11
C PRO A 52 -11.14 -7.73 -10.11
N GLU A 53 -11.44 -7.67 -11.41
CA GLU A 53 -10.47 -7.80 -12.50
C GLU A 53 -9.45 -6.66 -12.45
N ALA A 54 -9.91 -5.42 -12.24
CA ALA A 54 -9.04 -4.26 -12.07
C ALA A 54 -8.12 -4.40 -10.85
N ALA A 55 -8.63 -4.90 -9.72
CA ALA A 55 -7.82 -5.17 -8.52
C ALA A 55 -6.73 -6.23 -8.78
N ARG A 56 -7.07 -7.32 -9.49
CA ARG A 56 -6.08 -8.33 -9.90
C ARG A 56 -5.02 -7.72 -10.82
N ALA A 57 -5.44 -6.94 -11.82
CA ALA A 57 -4.53 -6.26 -12.75
C ALA A 57 -3.59 -5.28 -12.02
N ALA A 58 -4.09 -4.57 -11.01
CA ALA A 58 -3.26 -3.70 -10.16
C ALA A 58 -2.22 -4.50 -9.36
N ARG A 59 -2.57 -5.66 -8.80
CA ARG A 59 -1.60 -6.55 -8.14
C ARG A 59 -0.56 -7.12 -9.12
N GLU A 60 -0.96 -7.45 -10.34
CA GLU A 60 -0.01 -7.88 -11.37
C GLU A 60 0.92 -6.75 -11.80
N PHE A 61 0.40 -5.52 -11.93
CA PHE A 61 1.21 -4.34 -12.22
C PHE A 61 2.24 -4.10 -11.13
N LEU A 62 1.85 -4.12 -9.85
CA LEU A 62 2.77 -4.05 -8.72
C LEU A 62 3.89 -5.08 -8.84
N ARG A 63 3.55 -6.36 -9.09
CA ARG A 63 4.55 -7.42 -9.25
C ARG A 63 5.54 -7.16 -10.38
N ARG A 64 5.05 -6.68 -11.53
CA ARG A 64 5.91 -6.36 -12.68
C ARG A 64 6.83 -5.17 -12.39
N VAL A 65 6.28 -4.11 -11.80
CA VAL A 65 7.02 -2.88 -11.47
C VAL A 65 8.12 -3.17 -10.44
N VAL A 66 7.78 -3.81 -9.32
CA VAL A 66 8.75 -4.10 -8.25
C VAL A 66 9.89 -4.99 -8.77
N ARG A 67 9.55 -6.03 -9.55
CA ARG A 67 10.56 -6.88 -10.18
C ARG A 67 11.45 -6.11 -11.15
N HIS A 68 10.88 -5.27 -12.01
CA HIS A 68 11.64 -4.45 -12.95
C HIS A 68 12.56 -3.47 -12.22
N LEU A 69 12.04 -2.72 -11.25
CA LEU A 69 12.82 -1.76 -10.47
C LEU A 69 13.97 -2.43 -9.71
N THR A 70 13.74 -3.63 -9.17
CA THR A 70 14.77 -4.36 -8.43
C THR A 70 15.80 -5.01 -9.35
N ALA A 71 15.34 -5.79 -10.33
CA ALA A 71 16.22 -6.63 -11.15
C ALA A 71 16.91 -5.87 -12.28
N GLU A 72 16.24 -4.89 -12.88
CA GLU A 72 16.73 -4.16 -14.05
C GLU A 72 17.22 -2.76 -13.68
N ALA A 73 16.43 -1.99 -12.92
CA ALA A 73 16.81 -0.63 -12.53
C ALA A 73 17.75 -0.57 -11.31
N GLY A 74 18.00 -1.70 -10.65
CA GLY A 74 18.96 -1.81 -9.54
C GLY A 74 18.52 -1.18 -8.22
N ILE A 75 17.23 -0.88 -8.05
CA ILE A 75 16.69 -0.33 -6.80
C ILE A 75 16.84 -1.34 -5.66
N ARG A 76 17.27 -0.86 -4.48
CA ARG A 76 17.49 -1.67 -3.27
C ARG A 76 16.71 -1.17 -2.05
N GLN A 77 15.90 -0.15 -2.22
CA GLN A 77 15.04 0.38 -1.18
C GLN A 77 13.74 0.92 -1.76
N PHE A 78 12.62 0.59 -1.12
CA PHE A 78 11.28 0.98 -1.55
C PHE A 78 10.55 1.73 -0.45
N LEU A 79 9.85 2.79 -0.84
CA LEU A 79 8.87 3.49 -0.01
C LEU A 79 7.50 3.27 -0.66
N ASP A 80 6.64 2.48 -0.01
CA ASP A 80 5.32 2.09 -0.52
C ASP A 80 4.22 2.78 0.30
N ILE A 81 3.58 3.79 -0.29
CA ILE A 81 2.59 4.64 0.40
C ILE A 81 1.18 4.28 -0.06
N GLY A 82 0.32 3.97 0.91
CA GLY A 82 -0.98 3.33 0.67
C GLY A 82 -0.82 1.84 0.43
N SER A 83 0.00 1.17 1.25
CA SER A 83 0.38 -0.23 1.04
C SER A 83 -0.80 -1.20 1.05
N GLY A 84 -1.87 -0.85 1.77
CA GLY A 84 -3.04 -1.69 1.96
C GLY A 84 -2.75 -2.95 2.78
N LEU A 85 -3.74 -3.85 2.83
CA LEU A 85 -3.59 -5.10 3.56
C LEU A 85 -2.55 -6.02 2.90
N PRO A 86 -1.78 -6.78 3.71
CA PRO A 86 -0.86 -7.78 3.16
C PRO A 86 -1.60 -8.82 2.30
N THR A 87 -1.01 -9.17 1.16
CA THR A 87 -1.55 -10.19 0.24
C THR A 87 -0.43 -11.12 -0.22
N GLN A 88 -0.71 -12.11 -1.08
CA GLN A 88 0.36 -12.92 -1.67
C GLN A 88 1.21 -12.08 -2.65
N GLY A 89 2.52 -12.05 -2.47
CA GLY A 89 3.43 -11.25 -3.29
C GLY A 89 3.41 -9.79 -2.85
N ASN A 90 3.83 -9.54 -1.62
CA ASN A 90 4.11 -8.21 -1.08
C ASN A 90 5.39 -7.63 -1.70
N VAL A 91 5.53 -6.30 -1.70
CA VAL A 91 6.70 -5.60 -2.28
C VAL A 91 8.03 -6.19 -1.80
N HIS A 92 8.21 -6.38 -0.49
CA HIS A 92 9.44 -6.94 0.08
C HIS A 92 9.70 -8.37 -0.39
N GLU A 93 8.69 -9.25 -0.42
CA GLU A 93 8.82 -10.63 -0.90
C GLU A 93 9.32 -10.66 -2.36
N ILE A 94 8.75 -9.82 -3.23
CA ILE A 94 9.10 -9.76 -4.66
C ILE A 94 10.50 -9.19 -4.84
N ALA A 95 10.81 -8.11 -4.13
CA ALA A 95 12.10 -7.43 -4.25
C ALA A 95 13.23 -8.31 -3.69
N GLN A 96 13.06 -8.87 -2.49
CA GLN A 96 14.05 -9.72 -1.85
C GLN A 96 14.28 -11.04 -2.58
N ALA A 97 13.27 -11.57 -3.28
CA ALA A 97 13.45 -12.74 -4.16
C ALA A 97 14.45 -12.46 -5.31
N SER A 98 14.56 -11.20 -5.76
CA SER A 98 15.49 -10.80 -6.82
C SER A 98 16.82 -10.27 -6.26
N ALA A 99 16.77 -9.54 -5.16
CA ALA A 99 17.93 -8.95 -4.49
C ALA A 99 17.76 -9.05 -2.97
N PRO A 100 18.31 -10.10 -2.33
CA PRO A 100 18.28 -10.25 -0.87
C PRO A 100 18.82 -9.00 -0.16
N GLY A 101 18.19 -8.62 0.94
CA GLY A 101 18.55 -7.41 1.69
C GLY A 101 17.93 -6.11 1.18
N THR A 102 17.08 -6.18 0.13
CA THR A 102 16.29 -5.01 -0.31
C THR A 102 15.37 -4.55 0.81
N ARG A 103 15.43 -3.25 1.10
CA ARG A 103 14.72 -2.63 2.22
C ARG A 103 13.37 -2.08 1.79
N VAL A 104 12.33 -2.23 2.60
CA VAL A 104 10.98 -1.73 2.26
C VAL A 104 10.32 -1.06 3.46
N ALA A 105 9.94 0.20 3.31
CA ALA A 105 9.09 0.91 4.25
C ALA A 105 7.67 0.99 3.68
N TYR A 106 6.72 0.36 4.37
CA TYR A 106 5.30 0.47 4.10
C TYR A 106 4.69 1.61 4.90
N VAL A 107 3.81 2.37 4.28
CA VAL A 107 3.11 3.49 4.90
C VAL A 107 1.62 3.36 4.62
N ASP A 108 0.81 3.37 5.68
CA ASP A 108 -0.65 3.35 5.56
C ASP A 108 -1.27 4.08 6.77
N ASN A 109 -2.51 4.56 6.64
CA ASN A 109 -3.24 5.18 7.74
C ASN A 109 -4.41 4.33 8.24
N ASP A 110 -4.65 3.15 7.65
CA ASP A 110 -5.66 2.20 8.12
C ASP A 110 -5.10 1.35 9.29
N PRO A 111 -5.67 1.43 10.50
CA PRO A 111 -5.21 0.66 11.66
C PRO A 111 -5.14 -0.85 11.41
N ILE A 112 -5.97 -1.41 10.53
CA ILE A 112 -5.91 -2.84 10.25
C ILE A 112 -4.64 -3.22 9.48
N VAL A 113 -4.15 -2.35 8.60
CA VAL A 113 -2.89 -2.56 7.87
C VAL A 113 -1.73 -2.60 8.85
N LEU A 114 -1.73 -1.72 9.85
CA LEU A 114 -0.69 -1.62 10.86
C LEU A 114 -0.65 -2.86 11.76
N VAL A 115 -1.81 -3.37 12.17
CA VAL A 115 -1.91 -4.61 12.96
C VAL A 115 -1.37 -5.81 12.18
N HIS A 116 -1.85 -6.00 10.94
CA HIS A 116 -1.45 -7.14 10.13
C HIS A 116 0.01 -7.03 9.66
N GLY A 117 0.45 -5.83 9.28
CA GLY A 117 1.81 -5.54 8.87
C GLY A 117 2.81 -5.81 10.00
N ARG A 118 2.58 -5.31 11.22
CA ARG A 118 3.49 -5.57 12.35
C ARG A 118 3.61 -7.06 12.68
N ALA A 119 2.51 -7.81 12.57
CA ALA A 119 2.52 -9.25 12.79
C ALA A 119 3.31 -10.00 11.71
N LEU A 120 3.22 -9.56 10.45
CA LEU A 120 3.94 -10.17 9.33
C LEU A 120 5.44 -9.82 9.33
N LEU A 121 5.78 -8.59 9.73
CA LEU A 121 7.13 -8.02 9.61
C LEU A 121 8.01 -8.21 10.85
N ALA A 122 7.50 -8.83 11.92
CA ALA A 122 8.23 -9.08 13.16
C ALA A 122 9.48 -9.99 13.01
N VAL A 123 9.78 -10.46 11.80
CA VAL A 123 10.83 -11.46 11.50
C VAL A 123 11.98 -10.91 10.63
N ASP A 124 11.93 -9.66 10.18
CA ASP A 124 12.88 -9.12 9.20
C ASP A 124 13.27 -7.65 9.49
N ASP A 125 14.56 -7.39 9.71
CA ASP A 125 15.12 -6.05 9.94
C ASP A 125 15.13 -5.16 8.68
N THR A 126 14.84 -5.73 7.51
CA THR A 126 14.82 -5.02 6.23
C THR A 126 13.45 -4.46 5.84
N THR A 127 12.43 -4.66 6.68
CA THR A 127 11.07 -4.22 6.37
C THR A 127 10.41 -3.54 7.58
N THR A 128 9.70 -2.43 7.36
CA THR A 128 8.93 -1.75 8.41
C THR A 128 7.56 -1.31 7.92
N VAL A 129 6.63 -1.06 8.85
CA VAL A 129 5.32 -0.45 8.57
C VAL A 129 5.09 0.73 9.50
N VAL A 130 4.75 1.87 8.92
CA VAL A 130 4.58 3.14 9.61
C VAL A 130 3.16 3.67 9.39
N GLU A 131 2.57 4.19 10.47
CA GLU A 131 1.25 4.82 10.42
C GLU A 131 1.41 6.27 10.03
N ALA A 132 1.06 6.62 8.78
CA ALA A 132 1.11 8.00 8.33
C ALA A 132 0.18 8.25 7.15
N ASP A 133 -0.16 9.52 6.96
CA ASP A 133 -1.09 9.98 5.94
C ASP A 133 -0.33 10.60 4.76
N LEU A 134 -0.66 10.19 3.52
CA LEU A 134 -0.06 10.73 2.30
C LEU A 134 -0.22 12.26 2.17
N ARG A 135 -1.23 12.85 2.80
CA ARG A 135 -1.44 14.31 2.86
C ARG A 135 -0.40 15.02 3.72
N GLN A 136 0.47 14.28 4.40
CA GLN A 136 1.52 14.79 5.27
C GLN A 136 2.89 14.22 4.85
N PRO A 137 3.36 14.51 3.61
CA PRO A 137 4.53 13.85 3.02
C PRO A 137 5.80 14.08 3.83
N ASP A 138 5.97 15.28 4.41
CA ASP A 138 7.13 15.57 5.25
C ASP A 138 7.17 14.69 6.51
N LYS A 139 6.01 14.37 7.10
CA LYS A 139 5.95 13.44 8.24
C LYS A 139 6.33 12.01 7.86
N ILE A 140 6.01 11.58 6.64
CA ILE A 140 6.41 10.28 6.13
C ILE A 140 7.93 10.22 5.93
N LEU A 141 8.47 11.24 5.26
CA LEU A 141 9.89 11.29 4.90
C LEU A 141 10.81 11.49 6.11
N ASP A 142 10.33 12.21 7.13
CA ASP A 142 11.07 12.48 8.35
C ASP A 142 10.70 11.50 9.50
N ASP A 143 9.86 10.49 9.24
CA ASP A 143 9.52 9.48 10.24
C ASP A 143 10.79 8.68 10.64
N PRO A 144 11.07 8.51 11.94
CA PRO A 144 12.28 7.83 12.40
C PRO A 144 12.41 6.38 11.91
N GLU A 145 11.33 5.62 11.77
CA GLU A 145 11.40 4.25 11.28
C GLU A 145 11.61 4.20 9.77
N VAL A 146 11.03 5.14 9.01
CA VAL A 146 11.34 5.31 7.59
C VAL A 146 12.81 5.70 7.42
N ALA A 147 13.29 6.72 8.13
CA ALA A 147 14.66 7.20 8.02
C ALA A 147 15.72 6.21 8.55
N ARG A 148 15.35 5.33 9.49
CA ARG A 148 16.21 4.24 9.94
C ARG A 148 16.46 3.21 8.82
N LEU A 149 15.46 3.00 7.96
CA LEU A 149 15.48 1.93 6.97
C LEU A 149 15.80 2.41 5.55
N ILE A 150 15.37 3.61 5.19
CA ILE A 150 15.51 4.18 3.84
C ILE A 150 16.57 5.28 3.86
N ASP A 151 17.63 5.10 3.07
CA ASP A 151 18.69 6.07 2.92
C ASP A 151 18.37 7.01 1.75
N PHE A 152 17.83 8.19 2.01
CA PHE A 152 17.49 9.18 0.97
C PHE A 152 18.71 9.82 0.28
N THR A 153 19.93 9.33 0.52
CA THR A 153 21.12 9.64 -0.29
C THR A 153 21.36 8.63 -1.42
N GLU A 154 20.68 7.47 -1.38
CA GLU A 154 20.71 6.42 -2.40
C GLU A 154 19.37 6.32 -3.18
N PRO A 155 19.37 5.83 -4.44
CA PRO A 155 18.13 5.70 -5.22
C PRO A 155 17.00 4.94 -4.51
N VAL A 156 15.79 5.51 -4.53
CA VAL A 156 14.57 4.93 -3.92
C VAL A 156 13.54 4.58 -4.99
N GLY A 157 12.87 3.44 -4.85
CA GLY A 157 11.63 3.14 -5.55
C GLY A 157 10.42 3.63 -4.76
N LEU A 158 9.86 4.79 -5.14
CA LEU A 158 8.63 5.32 -4.56
C LEU A 158 7.42 4.72 -5.28
N LEU A 159 6.53 4.08 -4.51
CA LEU A 159 5.32 3.44 -5.01
C LEU A 159 4.09 4.20 -4.50
N LEU A 160 3.29 4.72 -5.43
CA LEU A 160 1.98 5.32 -5.18
C LEU A 160 0.93 4.53 -5.98
N LEU A 161 0.75 3.25 -5.60
CA LEU A 161 -0.04 2.31 -6.36
C LEU A 161 -1.46 2.23 -5.82
N GLY A 162 -2.41 2.84 -6.53
CA GLY A 162 -3.81 2.78 -6.17
C GLY A 162 -4.20 3.69 -5.00
N ILE A 163 -3.37 4.72 -4.70
CA ILE A 163 -3.62 5.61 -3.55
C ILE A 163 -4.11 7.00 -3.96
N LEU A 164 -3.63 7.54 -5.09
CA LEU A 164 -3.88 8.95 -5.43
C LEU A 164 -5.35 9.28 -5.71
N HIS A 165 -6.17 8.31 -6.13
CA HIS A 165 -7.60 8.53 -6.44
C HIS A 165 -8.46 8.60 -5.17
N HIS A 166 -7.88 8.34 -4.00
CA HIS A 166 -8.53 8.55 -2.72
C HIS A 166 -8.35 9.96 -2.18
N LEU A 167 -7.52 10.78 -2.85
CA LEU A 167 -7.34 12.18 -2.51
C LEU A 167 -8.29 13.06 -3.35
N PRO A 168 -9.07 13.94 -2.72
CA PRO A 168 -9.81 14.96 -3.45
C PRO A 168 -8.84 16.00 -4.04
N ASP A 169 -9.26 16.68 -5.10
CA ASP A 169 -8.45 17.71 -5.77
C ASP A 169 -8.01 18.85 -4.82
N GLU A 170 -8.81 19.15 -3.80
CA GLU A 170 -8.50 20.18 -2.78
C GLU A 170 -7.28 19.84 -1.91
N ASP A 171 -6.92 18.56 -1.80
CA ASP A 171 -5.72 18.10 -1.10
C ASP A 171 -4.45 18.24 -1.97
N ASP A 172 -4.56 18.72 -3.21
CA ASP A 172 -3.46 18.88 -4.17
C ASP A 172 -2.61 17.61 -4.37
N PRO A 173 -3.16 16.52 -4.94
CA PRO A 173 -2.44 15.25 -5.11
C PRO A 173 -1.13 15.40 -5.90
N ALA A 174 -1.11 16.31 -6.87
CA ALA A 174 0.07 16.62 -7.67
C ALA A 174 1.17 17.28 -6.84
N GLY A 175 0.82 18.28 -6.01
CA GLY A 175 1.76 18.92 -5.10
C GLY A 175 2.28 17.98 -4.01
N LEU A 176 1.42 17.12 -3.45
CA LEU A 176 1.82 16.08 -2.50
C LEU A 176 2.83 15.11 -3.12
N THR A 177 2.56 14.64 -4.35
CA THR A 177 3.47 13.76 -5.10
C THR A 177 4.79 14.47 -5.41
N ALA A 178 4.74 15.74 -5.83
CA ALA A 178 5.93 16.52 -6.12
C ALA A 178 6.81 16.72 -4.88
N ARG A 179 6.22 16.92 -3.69
CA ARG A 179 6.95 17.00 -2.43
C ARG A 179 7.71 15.72 -2.11
N LEU A 180 7.05 14.55 -2.24
CA LEU A 180 7.71 13.26 -2.05
C LEU A 180 8.89 13.09 -3.01
N VAL A 181 8.67 13.33 -4.31
CA VAL A 181 9.70 13.18 -5.35
C VAL A 181 10.87 14.14 -5.13
N SER A 182 10.62 15.35 -4.63
CA SER A 182 11.67 16.36 -4.40
C SER A 182 12.75 15.95 -3.41
N ARG A 183 12.45 14.96 -2.55
CA ARG A 183 13.38 14.40 -1.55
C ARG A 183 14.12 13.15 -2.04
N LEU A 184 13.83 12.68 -3.25
CA LEU A 184 14.46 11.49 -3.81
C LEU A 184 15.73 11.86 -4.58
N PRO A 185 16.85 11.15 -4.37
CA PRO A 185 18.09 11.42 -5.08
C PRO A 185 18.01 10.99 -6.56
N PRO A 186 18.88 11.52 -7.44
CA PRO A 186 18.95 11.08 -8.83
C PRO A 186 19.09 9.56 -8.97
N GLY A 187 18.39 8.97 -9.94
CA GLY A 187 18.31 7.52 -10.14
C GLY A 187 17.15 6.85 -9.40
N SER A 188 16.44 7.58 -8.53
CA SER A 188 15.17 7.13 -7.95
C SER A 188 14.07 7.00 -9.00
N HIS A 189 13.05 6.20 -8.69
CA HIS A 189 11.92 5.94 -9.57
C HIS A 189 10.60 6.20 -8.85
N LEU A 190 9.63 6.75 -9.56
CA LEU A 190 8.24 6.84 -9.13
C LEU A 190 7.39 5.89 -9.98
N ALA A 191 6.60 5.05 -9.33
CA ALA A 191 5.56 4.25 -9.98
C ALA A 191 4.18 4.64 -9.45
N VAL A 192 3.23 4.85 -10.36
CA VAL A 192 1.86 5.27 -10.06
C VAL A 192 0.87 4.33 -10.73
N SER A 193 -0.19 3.99 -10.01
CA SER A 193 -1.44 3.49 -10.60
C SER A 193 -2.62 4.25 -10.02
N HIS A 194 -3.61 4.56 -10.85
CA HIS A 194 -4.71 5.45 -10.51
C HIS A 194 -5.95 5.11 -11.35
N PHE A 195 -7.14 5.19 -10.76
CA PHE A 195 -8.37 5.07 -11.54
C PHE A 195 -8.55 6.29 -12.44
N CYS A 196 -8.77 6.04 -13.72
CA CYS A 196 -9.08 7.09 -14.68
C CYS A 196 -10.60 7.06 -14.92
N ASN A 197 -11.26 8.21 -14.81
CA ASN A 197 -12.58 8.40 -15.41
C ASN A 197 -12.38 8.91 -16.84
N PRO A 198 -12.67 8.11 -17.89
CA PRO A 198 -12.44 8.51 -19.28
C PRO A 198 -13.44 9.55 -19.81
N GLY A 199 -14.47 9.92 -19.04
CA GLY A 199 -15.51 10.88 -19.43
C GLY A 199 -16.88 10.26 -19.61
#